data_AF-A0AAD6RWJ1-F1
#
_entry.id   AF-A0AAD6RWJ1-F1
#
_cell.length_a   1.000
_cell.length_b   1.000
_cell.length_c   1.000
_cell.angle_alpha   90.00
_cell.angle_beta   90.00
_cell.angle_gamma   90.00
#
_symmetry.space_group_name_H-M   'P 1'
#
loop_
_entity.id
_entity.type
_entity.pdbx_description
1 polymer ?
#
loop_
_entity_poly.entity_id
_entity_poly.type
_entity_poly.pdbx_seq_one_letter_code
_entity_poly.pdbx_strand_id
1 'polypeptide(L)'
;MASSIDPAAVLKDAAVPFPGAINDDAHPPNFIIRSSDGVDFHLHKEILKFGSACFDGMFSVAGDQDTQSNTKHDGKPVLVLPEPEAVLYRLFSLAYPPQ
;
A
#
# COMPACT_ATOMS: atom_id res chain seq x y z
N MET A 1 21.04 12.13 -13.90
CA MET A 1 21.19 10.81 -13.28
C MET A 1 19.80 10.22 -13.12
N ALA A 2 19.35 9.46 -14.12
CA ALA A 2 18.07 8.78 -14.07
C ALA A 2 18.35 7.39 -13.48
N SER A 3 17.92 7.16 -12.24
CA SER A 3 17.99 5.81 -11.66
C SER A 3 17.11 4.90 -12.49
N SER A 4 17.77 3.94 -13.13
CA SER A 4 17.17 2.85 -13.89
C SER A 4 16.20 2.10 -12.98
N ILE A 5 14.92 2.13 -13.31
CA ILE A 5 13.93 1.27 -12.67
C ILE A 5 14.13 -0.10 -13.30
N ASP A 6 14.73 -1.04 -12.54
CA ASP A 6 14.92 -2.41 -12.98
C ASP A 6 13.54 -3.07 -13.23
N PRO A 7 13.26 -3.56 -14.45
CA PRO A 7 11.92 -4.00 -14.87
C PRO A 7 11.51 -5.38 -14.30
N ALA A 8 12.17 -5.84 -13.25
CA ALA A 8 11.91 -7.15 -12.62
C ALA A 8 12.06 -7.12 -11.09
N ALA A 9 11.72 -6.00 -10.44
CA ALA A 9 11.49 -6.01 -9.00
C ALA A 9 10.37 -7.03 -8.73
N VAL A 10 10.76 -8.18 -8.17
CA VAL A 10 9.83 -9.24 -7.78
C VAL A 10 8.88 -8.63 -6.76
N LEU A 11 7.62 -8.48 -7.17
CA LEU A 11 6.57 -8.01 -6.28
C LEU A 11 6.49 -8.97 -5.10
N LYS A 12 6.60 -8.43 -3.90
CA LYS A 12 6.51 -9.18 -2.65
C LYS A 12 5.50 -8.52 -1.74
N ASP A 13 4.76 -9.32 -0.99
CA ASP A 13 3.88 -8.79 0.05
C ASP A 13 4.69 -8.37 1.27
N ALA A 14 4.26 -7.28 1.90
CA ALA A 14 4.85 -6.81 3.15
C ALA A 14 4.66 -7.85 4.26
N ALA A 15 5.66 -7.97 5.14
CA ALA A 15 5.61 -8.87 6.29
C ALA A 15 4.53 -8.45 7.32
N VAL A 16 4.27 -9.31 8.31
CA VAL A 16 3.41 -8.97 9.48
C VAL A 16 3.79 -7.61 10.09
N PRO A 17 2.82 -6.83 10.61
CA PRO A 17 1.45 -7.20 10.99
C PRO A 17 0.38 -6.96 9.91
N PHE A 18 0.75 -6.75 8.64
CA PHE A 18 -0.23 -6.39 7.62
C PHE A 18 -1.06 -7.60 7.13
N PRO A 19 -2.36 -7.42 6.84
CA PRO A 19 -3.24 -8.49 6.36
C PRO A 19 -2.76 -9.24 5.10
N GLY A 20 -1.91 -8.67 4.26
CA GLY A 20 -1.33 -9.41 3.12
C GLY A 20 -0.49 -10.63 3.57
N ALA A 21 0.09 -10.56 4.78
CA ALA A 21 0.85 -11.65 5.38
C ALA A 21 -0.01 -12.61 6.22
N ILE A 22 -1.26 -12.26 6.52
CA ILE A 22 -2.17 -13.05 7.38
C ILE A 22 -3.53 -13.12 6.69
N ASN A 23 -3.97 -14.31 6.27
CA ASN A 23 -5.29 -14.50 5.65
C ASN A 23 -6.42 -14.16 6.64
N ASP A 24 -6.77 -12.88 6.75
CA ASP A 24 -7.90 -12.39 7.53
C ASP A 24 -9.15 -12.36 6.65
N ASP A 25 -9.83 -13.51 6.59
CA ASP A 25 -11.06 -13.68 5.83
C ASP A 25 -12.24 -12.88 6.41
N ALA A 26 -12.15 -12.42 7.67
CA ALA A 26 -13.24 -11.68 8.32
C ALA A 26 -13.24 -10.21 7.88
N HIS A 27 -12.07 -9.61 7.73
CA HIS A 27 -11.91 -8.22 7.30
C HIS A 27 -10.82 -8.11 6.22
N PRO A 28 -11.17 -8.39 4.96
CA PRO A 28 -10.18 -8.36 3.89
C PRO A 28 -9.73 -6.93 3.57
N PRO A 29 -8.43 -6.71 3.30
CA PRO A 29 -7.90 -5.42 2.91
C PRO A 29 -8.55 -4.94 1.62
N ASN A 30 -8.81 -3.64 1.49
CA ASN A 30 -9.51 -3.06 0.33
C ASN A 30 -8.63 -2.11 -0.49
N PHE A 31 -7.35 -2.02 -0.16
CA PHE A 31 -6.40 -1.11 -0.79
C PHE A 31 -4.99 -1.68 -0.74
N ILE A 32 -4.20 -1.41 -1.77
CA ILE A 32 -2.78 -1.78 -1.80
C ILE A 32 -1.95 -0.52 -1.97
N ILE A 33 -0.94 -0.35 -1.11
CA ILE A 33 0.12 0.62 -1.32
C ILE A 33 1.37 -0.14 -1.73
N ARG A 34 1.96 0.25 -2.87
CA ARG A 34 3.20 -0.33 -3.37
C ARG A 34 4.35 0.61 -3.11
N SER A 35 5.40 0.14 -2.45
CA SER A 35 6.64 0.90 -2.25
C SER A 35 7.46 1.02 -3.54
N SER A 36 8.41 1.94 -3.57
CA SER A 36 9.32 2.12 -4.71
C SER A 36 10.26 0.93 -4.96
N ASP A 37 10.50 0.12 -3.94
CA ASP A 37 11.27 -1.14 -4.00
C ASP A 37 10.39 -2.39 -4.26
N GLY A 38 9.12 -2.21 -4.62
CA GLY A 38 8.25 -3.28 -5.14
C GLY A 38 7.55 -4.11 -4.07
N VAL A 39 7.26 -3.53 -2.91
CA VAL A 39 6.60 -4.22 -1.79
C VAL A 39 5.16 -3.77 -1.66
N ASP A 40 4.25 -4.74 -1.64
CA ASP A 40 2.81 -4.51 -1.55
C ASP A 40 2.32 -4.59 -0.11
N PHE A 41 1.80 -3.46 0.37
CA PHE A 41 1.13 -3.35 1.65
C PHE A 41 -0.37 -3.43 1.42
N HIS A 42 -0.98 -4.53 1.84
CA HIS A 42 -2.43 -4.69 1.82
C HIS A 42 -3.04 -4.04 3.06
N LEU A 43 -3.83 -2.99 2.85
CA LEU A 43 -4.27 -2.07 3.90
C LEU A 43 -5.78 -1.81 3.83
N HIS A 44 -6.29 -1.24 4.92
CA HIS A 44 -7.66 -0.76 5.07
C HIS A 44 -7.65 0.75 4.99
N LYS A 45 -8.36 1.32 3.99
CA LYS A 45 -8.46 2.78 3.85
C LYS A 45 -8.95 3.44 5.14
N GLU A 46 -9.90 2.81 5.82
CA GLU A 46 -10.53 3.34 7.04
C GLU A 46 -9.55 3.44 8.21
N ILE A 47 -8.68 2.43 8.40
CA ILE A 47 -7.64 2.45 9.43
C ILE A 47 -6.65 3.59 9.18
N LEU A 48 -6.23 3.78 7.92
CA LEU A 48 -5.32 4.85 7.56
C LEU A 48 -5.96 6.24 7.72
N LYS A 49 -7.22 6.41 7.29
CA LYS A 49 -7.98 7.65 7.49
C LYS A 49 -8.16 7.98 8.97
N PHE A 50 -8.37 6.97 9.81
CA PHE A 50 -8.46 7.15 11.27
C PHE A 50 -7.13 7.60 11.86
N GLY A 51 -6.01 7.05 11.39
CA GLY A 51 -4.67 7.42 11.85
C GLY A 51 -4.19 8.80 11.34
N SER A 52 -4.63 9.24 10.17
CA SER A 52 -4.30 10.57 9.63
C SER A 52 -5.27 11.01 8.51
N ALA A 53 -5.77 12.24 8.63
CA ALA A 53 -6.61 12.88 7.60
C ALA A 53 -5.88 13.09 6.26
N CYS A 54 -4.54 13.06 6.23
CA CYS A 54 -3.77 13.16 4.99
C CYS A 54 -4.16 12.06 3.98
N PHE A 55 -4.50 10.87 4.48
CA PHE A 55 -4.91 9.75 3.63
C PHE A 55 -6.28 9.95 2.98
N ASP A 56 -7.14 10.80 3.54
CA ASP A 56 -8.47 11.06 2.98
C ASP A 56 -8.38 11.80 1.63
N GLY A 57 -7.53 12.81 1.57
CA GLY A 57 -7.21 13.51 0.32
C GLY A 57 -6.50 12.61 -0.69
N MET A 58 -5.55 11.80 -0.22
CA MET A 58 -4.74 10.92 -1.07
C MET A 58 -5.59 9.84 -1.77
N PHE A 59 -6.56 9.25 -1.07
CA PHE A 59 -7.45 8.24 -1.66
C PHE A 59 -8.51 8.84 -2.59
N SER A 60 -8.94 10.07 -2.33
CA SER A 60 -9.88 10.78 -3.22
C SER A 60 -9.21 11.11 -4.56
N VAL A 61 -7.96 11.59 -4.52
CA VAL A 61 -7.16 11.87 -5.73
C VAL A 61 -6.83 10.58 -6.49
N ALA A 62 -6.47 9.50 -5.79
CA ALA A 62 -6.21 8.21 -6.42
C ALA A 62 -7.47 7.53 -6.99
N GLY A 63 -8.67 7.92 -6.53
CA GLY A 63 -9.96 7.38 -6.98
C GLY A 63 -10.49 8.03 -8.27
N ASP A 64 -10.18 9.31 -8.50
CA ASP A 64 -10.62 10.06 -9.68
C ASP A 64 -9.61 10.03 -10.85
N GLN A 65 -8.35 9.68 -10.58
CA GLN A 65 -7.30 9.67 -11.60
C GLN A 65 -7.24 8.32 -12.32
N ASP A 66 -7.93 8.23 -13.45
CA ASP A 66 -7.73 7.24 -14.54
C ASP A 66 -6.31 7.32 -15.18
N THR A 67 -5.34 7.95 -14.51
CA THR A 67 -4.18 8.56 -15.20
C THR A 67 -2.81 8.28 -14.62
N GLN A 68 -2.61 7.49 -13.55
CA GLN A 68 -1.23 7.09 -13.19
C GLN A 68 -0.96 5.62 -12.88
N SER A 69 -1.95 4.76 -12.65
CA SER A 69 -1.74 3.30 -12.68
C SER A 69 -3.05 2.56 -12.48
N ASN A 70 -3.75 2.22 -13.56
CA ASN A 70 -4.84 1.23 -13.53
C ASN A 70 -4.31 -0.21 -13.29
N THR A 71 -3.30 -0.35 -12.45
CA THR A 71 -2.80 -1.64 -11.98
C THR A 71 -3.69 -2.05 -10.84
N LYS A 72 -4.78 -2.75 -11.15
CA LYS A 72 -5.47 -3.54 -10.13
C LYS A 72 -4.60 -4.75 -9.81
N HIS A 73 -4.27 -4.95 -8.55
CA HIS A 73 -3.64 -6.17 -8.05
C HIS A 73 -4.67 -6.88 -7.19
N ASP A 74 -4.97 -8.14 -7.51
CA ASP A 74 -6.06 -8.93 -6.89
C ASP A 74 -7.44 -8.24 -6.93
N GLY A 75 -7.69 -7.46 -7.99
CA GLY A 75 -8.92 -6.67 -8.14
C GLY A 75 -9.01 -5.44 -7.23
N LYS A 76 -7.99 -5.17 -6.41
CA LYS A 76 -7.89 -4.01 -5.51
C LYS A 76 -7.10 -2.88 -6.18
N PRO A 77 -7.45 -1.62 -5.93
CA PRO A 77 -6.67 -0.48 -6.40
C PRO A 77 -5.29 -0.44 -5.73
N VAL A 78 -4.25 -0.20 -6.55
CA VAL A 78 -2.86 -0.06 -6.09
C VAL A 78 -2.44 1.39 -6.23
N LEU A 79 -1.85 1.94 -5.17
CA LEU A 79 -1.21 3.25 -5.18
C LEU A 79 0.29 3.08 -4.97
N VAL A 80 1.07 3.46 -5.97
CA VAL A 80 2.54 3.41 -5.90
C VAL A 80 3.04 4.67 -5.19
N LEU A 81 3.90 4.49 -4.20
CA LEU A 81 4.53 5.56 -3.45
C LEU A 81 6.04 5.56 -3.68
N PRO A 82 6.69 6.74 -3.70
CA PRO A 82 8.14 6.85 -3.89
C PRO A 82 8.94 6.33 -2.69
N GLU A 83 8.32 6.19 -1.52
CA GLU A 83 8.97 5.70 -0.31
C GLU A 83 9.26 4.18 -0.37
N PRO A 84 10.43 3.73 0.13
CA PRO A 84 10.78 2.31 0.19
C PRO A 84 10.06 1.59 1.35
N GLU A 85 10.07 0.25 1.33
CA GLU A 85 9.46 -0.63 2.33
C GLU A 85 9.80 -0.20 3.76
N ALA A 86 11.07 0.07 4.05
CA ALA A 86 11.53 0.39 5.40
C ALA A 86 10.86 1.63 6.02
N VAL A 87 10.44 2.60 5.18
CA VAL A 87 9.75 3.82 5.62
C VAL A 87 8.26 3.54 5.79
N LEU A 88 7.64 2.94 4.78
CA LEU A 88 6.21 2.63 4.77
C LEU A 88 5.83 1.62 5.86
N TYR A 89 6.68 0.61 6.09
CA TYR A 89 6.51 -0.36 7.17
C TYR A 89 6.36 0.35 8.52
N ARG A 90 7.31 1.23 8.86
CA ARG A 90 7.27 1.98 10.13
C ARG A 90 6.03 2.85 10.23
N LEU A 91 5.66 3.55 9.15
CA LEU A 91 4.49 4.41 9.13
C LEU A 91 3.21 3.62 9.37
N PHE A 92 3.01 2.53 8.63
CA PHE A 92 1.79 1.74 8.72
C PHE A 92 1.72 0.90 10.01
N SER A 93 2.85 0.46 10.57
CA SER A 93 2.90 -0.18 11.89
C SER A 93 2.45 0.73 13.03
N LEU A 94 2.30 2.05 12.83
CA LEU A 94 1.68 2.93 13.84
C LEU A 94 0.16 2.81 13.84
N ALA A 95 -0.44 2.46 12.70
CA ALA A 95 -1.89 2.33 12.54
C ALA A 95 -2.38 0.89 12.73
N TYR A 96 -1.48 -0.08 12.58
CA TYR A 96 -1.75 -1.50 12.80
C TYR A 96 -1.08 -1.96 14.09
N PRO A 97 -1.84 -2.45 15.08
CA PRO A 97 -1.25 -2.93 16.31
C PRO A 97 -0.28 -4.10 16.02
N PRO A 98 0.84 -4.19 16.76
CA PRO A 98 1.67 -5.38 16.71
C PRO A 98 0.85 -6.58 17.20
N GLN A 99 0.82 -7.65 16.40
CA GLN A 99 0.17 -8.93 16.72
C GLN A 99 1.07 -9.77 17.63
#